data_AF-A0A2I0I519-F1
#
_entry.id   AF-A0A2I0I519-F1
#
_cell.length_a   1.000
_cell.length_b   1.000
_cell.length_c   1.000
_cell.angle_alpha   90.00
_cell.angle_beta   90.00
_cell.angle_gamma   90.00
#
_symmetry.space_group_name_H-M   'P 1'
#
loop_
_entity.id
_entity.type
_entity.pdbx_description
1 polymer ?
#
loop_
_entity_poly.entity_id
_entity_poly.type
_entity_poly.pdbx_seq_one_letter_code
_entity_poly.pdbx_strand_id
1 'polypeptide(L)'
;MALTGPPMVGNTVSNYKYAPYVAEFSGLVLHGCMVDTIERLSRCDHDVSFRLIPTGISSKQRNRMGDIRKKHMTYSYRYDQAIIGFEGASFCCKLHSNILGKS
;
A
#
# COMPACT_ATOMS: atom_id res chain seq x y z
N MET A 1 -3.16 25.65 20.32
CA MET A 1 -2.04 25.23 19.45
C MET A 1 -2.62 24.38 18.33
N ALA A 2 -2.74 24.97 17.14
CA ALA A 2 -3.28 24.28 15.97
C ALA A 2 -2.19 23.34 15.42
N LEU A 3 -2.46 22.03 15.45
CA LEU A 3 -1.64 21.07 14.71
C LEU A 3 -2.09 21.11 13.25
N THR A 4 -1.36 21.85 12.44
CA THR A 4 -1.46 21.82 10.99
C THR A 4 -1.12 20.42 10.49
N GLY A 5 -2.14 19.61 10.20
CA GLY A 5 -1.97 18.42 9.38
C GLY A 5 -1.51 18.84 7.97
N PRO A 6 -0.66 18.06 7.29
CA PRO A 6 -0.16 18.42 5.97
C PRO A 6 -1.31 18.50 4.94
N PRO A 7 -1.42 19.61 4.19
CA PRO A 7 -2.42 19.73 3.14
C PRO A 7 -1.98 18.88 1.95
N MET A 8 -2.60 17.70 1.80
CA MET A 8 -2.45 16.86 0.61
C MET A 8 -3.74 16.93 -0.19
N VAL A 9 -3.96 18.05 -0.90
CA VAL A 9 -4.75 18.13 -2.15
C VAL A 9 -4.70 19.58 -2.68
N GLY A 10 -4.25 19.72 -3.93
CA GLY A 10 -4.81 20.64 -4.91
C GLY A 10 -4.43 22.14 -4.88
N ASN A 11 -3.73 22.67 -3.88
CA ASN A 11 -3.43 24.13 -3.88
C ASN A 11 -2.15 24.52 -4.66
N THR A 12 -1.53 23.59 -5.39
CA THR A 12 -0.38 23.89 -6.24
C THR A 12 -0.56 23.29 -7.63
N VAL A 13 -0.56 24.16 -8.64
CA VAL A 13 -0.67 23.78 -10.05
C VAL A 13 0.74 23.50 -10.59
N SER A 14 0.90 22.46 -11.40
CA SER A 14 2.18 22.12 -12.02
C SER A 14 2.67 23.28 -12.90
N ASN A 15 3.93 23.67 -12.71
CA ASN A 15 4.55 24.72 -13.53
C ASN A 15 5.39 24.10 -14.65
N TYR A 16 4.82 24.07 -15.85
CA TYR A 16 5.42 23.48 -17.05
C TYR A 16 6.73 24.14 -17.52
N LYS A 17 7.14 25.28 -16.95
CA LYS A 17 8.48 25.85 -17.18
C LYS A 17 9.60 24.88 -16.77
N TYR A 18 9.32 23.97 -15.84
CA TYR A 18 10.30 22.99 -15.33
C TYR A 18 10.19 21.62 -16.00
N ALA A 19 9.47 21.51 -17.12
CA ALA A 19 9.47 20.29 -17.91
C ALA A 19 10.87 20.04 -18.53
N PRO A 20 11.28 18.76 -18.72
CA PRO A 20 10.51 17.53 -18.53
C PRO A 20 10.54 16.98 -17.09
N TYR A 21 9.40 16.47 -16.60
CA TYR A 21 9.34 15.70 -15.35
C TYR A 21 9.67 14.23 -15.65
N VAL A 22 10.92 13.84 -15.43
CA VAL A 22 11.42 12.48 -15.72
C VAL A 22 11.44 11.65 -14.44
N ALA A 23 10.91 10.43 -14.50
CA ALA A 23 11.04 9.43 -13.46
C ALA A 23 11.75 8.19 -14.04
N GLU A 24 12.82 7.75 -13.37
CA GLU A 24 13.58 6.58 -13.76
C GLU A 24 13.15 5.37 -12.92
N PHE A 25 12.84 4.26 -13.58
CA PHE A 25 12.50 3.00 -12.94
C PHE A 25 13.50 1.92 -13.37
N SER A 26 14.01 1.15 -12.43
CA SER A 26 14.95 0.05 -12.68
C SER A 26 14.58 -1.17 -11.83
N GLY A 27 15.09 -2.36 -12.22
CA GLY A 27 14.83 -3.60 -11.48
C GLY A 27 13.39 -4.09 -11.57
N LEU A 28 12.78 -4.04 -12.76
CA LEU A 28 11.44 -4.59 -12.98
C LEU A 28 11.45 -6.10 -12.78
N VAL A 29 10.80 -6.56 -11.71
CA VAL A 29 10.64 -7.98 -11.38
C VAL A 29 9.14 -8.28 -11.28
N LEU A 30 8.66 -9.22 -12.11
CA LEU A 30 7.27 -9.64 -12.15
C LEU A 30 7.16 -11.10 -11.69
N HIS A 31 6.83 -11.28 -10.42
CA HIS A 31 6.48 -12.58 -9.85
C HIS A 31 4.95 -12.69 -9.76
N GLY A 32 4.35 -13.40 -10.70
CA GLY A 32 2.91 -13.59 -10.74
C GLY A 32 2.53 -14.52 -11.87
N CYS A 33 1.33 -15.09 -11.78
CA CYS A 33 0.81 -15.91 -12.86
C CYS A 33 0.06 -15.06 -13.88
N MET A 34 0.45 -15.18 -15.14
CA MET A 34 -0.31 -14.61 -16.24
C MET A 34 -1.54 -15.47 -16.51
N VAL A 35 -2.72 -14.85 -16.44
CA VAL A 35 -3.98 -15.48 -16.84
C VAL A 35 -4.28 -15.03 -18.26
N ASP A 36 -4.50 -15.99 -19.16
CA ASP A 36 -4.99 -15.66 -20.49
C ASP A 36 -6.44 -15.16 -20.36
N THR A 37 -6.69 -13.92 -20.76
CA THR A 37 -8.01 -13.30 -20.67
C THR A 37 -9.02 -13.87 -21.67
N ILE A 38 -8.56 -14.55 -22.73
CA ILE A 38 -9.41 -15.15 -23.76
C ILE A 38 -9.93 -16.51 -23.31
N GLU A 39 -9.02 -17.37 -22.86
CA GLU A 39 -9.37 -18.72 -22.42
C GLU A 39 -9.77 -18.77 -20.93
N ARG A 40 -9.51 -17.70 -20.17
CA ARG A 40 -9.61 -17.65 -18.69
C ARG A 40 -8.86 -18.81 -18.02
N LEU A 41 -7.86 -19.36 -18.70
CA LEU A 41 -7.01 -20.41 -18.18
C LEU A 41 -5.76 -19.76 -17.60
N SER A 42 -5.48 -20.10 -16.35
CA SER A 42 -4.25 -19.72 -15.69
C SER A 42 -3.13 -20.63 -16.20
N ARG A 43 -2.22 -20.10 -17.02
CA ARG A 43 -1.03 -20.84 -17.49
C ARG A 43 0.09 -20.73 -16.45
N CYS A 44 -0.26 -20.87 -15.17
CA CYS A 44 0.73 -20.95 -14.13
C CYS A 44 1.35 -22.34 -14.24
N ASP A 45 2.47 -22.44 -14.93
CA ASP A 45 3.34 -23.58 -14.66
C ASP A 45 3.69 -23.52 -13.17
N HIS A 46 3.89 -24.68 -12.52
CA HIS A 46 4.19 -24.77 -11.09
C HIS A 46 5.63 -24.30 -10.83
N ASP A 47 5.91 -23.05 -11.20
CA ASP A 47 7.23 -22.47 -11.23
C ASP A 47 7.70 -22.23 -9.80
N VAL A 48 8.98 -22.52 -9.60
CA VAL A 48 9.67 -22.62 -8.31
C VAL A 48 9.62 -21.30 -7.53
N SER A 49 9.30 -20.19 -8.19
CA SER A 49 9.20 -18.85 -7.63
C SER A 49 8.15 -18.72 -6.50
N PHE A 50 7.02 -19.42 -6.59
CA PHE A 50 5.99 -19.35 -5.53
C PHE A 50 6.43 -20.00 -4.21
N ARG A 51 7.37 -20.96 -4.26
CA ARG A 51 7.92 -21.62 -3.05
C ARG A 51 8.90 -20.74 -2.29
N LEU A 52 9.44 -19.70 -2.93
CA LEU A 52 10.39 -18.75 -2.33
C LEU A 52 9.71 -17.54 -1.68
N ILE A 53 8.40 -17.36 -1.88
CA ILE A 53 7.63 -16.27 -1.27
C ILE A 53 7.26 -16.69 0.15
N PRO A 54 7.76 -16.00 1.20
CA PRO A 54 7.36 -16.31 2.57
C PRO A 54 5.85 -16.12 2.71
N THR A 55 5.14 -17.13 3.20
CA THR A 55 3.67 -17.11 3.42
C THR A 55 3.24 -16.20 4.57
N GLY A 56 4.15 -15.37 5.10
CA GLY A 56 3.90 -14.47 6.21
C GLY A 56 5.03 -13.47 6.45
N ILE A 57 4.75 -12.52 7.34
CA ILE A 57 5.68 -11.45 7.72
C ILE A 57 6.34 -11.83 9.04
N SER A 58 7.68 -11.81 9.09
CA SER A 58 8.46 -12.01 10.32
C SER A 58 8.16 -10.93 11.37
N SER A 59 8.35 -11.25 12.66
CA SER A 59 8.25 -10.28 13.76
C SER A 59 9.13 -9.04 13.53
N LYS A 60 10.36 -9.22 13.04
CA LYS A 60 11.28 -8.13 12.71
C LYS A 60 10.75 -7.23 11.59
N GLN A 61 10.18 -7.83 10.54
CA GLN A 61 9.56 -7.09 9.43
C GLN A 61 8.31 -6.34 9.90
N ARG A 62 7.47 -6.98 10.73
CA ARG A 62 6.27 -6.35 11.31
C ARG A 62 6.63 -5.13 12.16
N ASN A 63 7.66 -5.23 13.00
CA ASN A 63 8.15 -4.10 13.80
C ASN A 63 8.62 -2.95 12.91
N ARG A 64 9.44 -3.24 11.89
CA ARG A 64 9.92 -2.23 10.94
C ARG A 64 8.76 -1.55 10.18
N MET A 65 7.76 -2.31 9.76
CA MET A 65 6.55 -1.75 9.14
C MET A 65 5.79 -0.84 10.11
N GLY A 66 5.72 -1.20 11.39
CA GLY A 66 5.16 -0.37 12.45
C GLY A 66 5.89 0.96 12.61
N ASP A 67 7.22 0.94 12.62
CA ASP A 67 8.04 2.14 12.75
C ASP A 67 7.92 3.08 11.55
N ILE A 68 7.88 2.54 10.33
CA ILE A 68 7.66 3.34 9.11
C ILE A 68 6.30 4.04 9.16
N ARG A 69 5.24 3.31 9.53
CA ARG A 69 3.90 3.88 9.66
C ARG A 69 3.83 4.96 10.73
N LYS A 70 4.54 4.80 11.84
CA LYS A 70 4.57 5.81 12.91
C LYS A 70 5.37 7.06 12.54
N LYS A 71 6.46 6.91 11.78
CA LYS A 71 7.43 8.00 11.55
C LYS A 71 7.31 8.70 10.19
N HIS A 72 6.92 8.00 9.14
CA HIS A 72 7.01 8.48 7.74
C HIS A 72 5.68 8.47 7.00
N MET A 73 4.60 7.92 7.59
CA MET A 73 3.29 7.92 6.95
C MET A 73 2.55 9.21 7.26
N THR A 74 2.31 9.99 6.21
CA THR A 74 1.68 11.31 6.30
C THR A 74 0.15 11.23 6.27
N TYR A 75 -0.41 10.23 5.59
CA TYR A 75 -1.85 10.06 5.44
C TYR A 75 -2.22 8.58 5.38
N SER A 76 -3.36 8.21 5.97
CA SER A 76 -3.96 6.88 5.91
C SER A 76 -5.48 7.01 5.92
N TYR A 77 -6.12 6.53 4.86
CA TYR A 77 -7.57 6.60 4.67
C TYR A 77 -8.37 5.98 5.84
N ARG A 78 -7.81 5.02 6.58
CA ARG A 78 -8.47 4.41 7.75
C ARG A 78 -8.78 5.45 8.84
N TYR A 79 -7.90 6.41 9.04
CA TYR A 79 -8.02 7.40 10.10
C TYR A 79 -8.72 8.67 9.63
N ASP A 80 -9.06 8.73 8.34
CA ASP A 80 -9.83 9.82 7.75
C ASP A 80 -11.32 9.60 8.01
N GLN A 81 -11.78 10.15 9.13
CA GLN A 81 -13.18 10.10 9.54
C GLN A 81 -14.10 10.94 8.64
N ALA A 82 -13.55 11.82 7.79
CA ALA A 82 -14.34 12.69 6.93
C ALA A 82 -14.87 11.96 5.69
N ILE A 83 -14.15 10.95 5.19
CA ILE A 83 -14.57 10.14 4.03
C ILE A 83 -15.43 8.93 4.45
N ILE A 84 -15.36 8.54 5.71
CA ILE A 84 -16.11 7.40 6.24
C ILE A 84 -17.44 7.90 6.80
N GLY A 85 -18.51 7.80 6.00
CA GLY A 85 -19.88 7.85 6.52
C GLY A 85 -20.03 6.90 7.71
N PHE A 86 -20.71 7.36 8.76
CA PHE A 86 -20.64 6.91 10.16
C PHE A 86 -20.90 5.42 10.48
N GLU A 87 -21.12 4.53 9.51
CA GLU A 87 -21.42 3.10 9.75
C GLU A 87 -20.68 2.08 8.86
N GLY A 88 -19.82 2.50 7.93
CA GLY A 88 -19.29 1.58 6.91
C GLY A 88 -17.90 0.98 7.16
N ALA A 89 -16.98 1.68 7.84
CA ALA A 89 -15.57 1.28 7.88
C ALA A 89 -15.21 0.40 9.07
N SER A 90 -15.86 -0.75 9.22
CA SER A 90 -15.58 -1.60 10.40
C SER A 90 -15.02 -2.97 10.08
N PHE A 91 -15.32 -3.61 8.93
CA PHE A 91 -14.86 -5.01 8.82
C PHE A 91 -13.38 -5.16 8.40
N CYS A 92 -12.97 -4.54 7.28
CA CYS A 92 -11.60 -4.71 6.77
C CYS A 92 -10.54 -4.00 7.65
N CYS A 93 -10.86 -2.81 8.18
CA CYS A 93 -9.95 -2.05 9.03
C CYS A 93 -9.71 -2.69 10.40
N LYS A 94 -10.70 -3.41 10.93
CA LYS A 94 -10.64 -4.06 12.25
C LYS A 94 -9.89 -5.39 12.17
N LEU A 95 -9.99 -6.11 11.05
CA LEU A 95 -9.16 -7.30 10.77
C LEU A 95 -7.66 -6.98 10.70
N HIS A 96 -7.26 -5.85 10.09
CA HIS A 96 -5.85 -5.47 9.99
C HIS A 96 -5.23 -5.05 11.36
N SER A 97 -6.05 -4.64 12.34
CA SER A 97 -5.59 -4.40 13.72
C SER A 97 -5.33 -5.70 14.49
N ASN A 98 -6.15 -6.74 14.26
CA ASN A 98 -5.97 -8.06 14.88
C ASN A 98 -4.71 -8.79 14.38
N ILE A 99 -4.32 -8.59 13.12
CA ILE A 99 -3.08 -9.18 12.53
C ILE A 99 -1.80 -8.45 13.01
N LEU A 100 -1.93 -7.21 13.47
CA LEU A 100 -0.82 -6.40 13.99
C LEU A 100 -0.62 -6.54 15.50
N GLY A 101 -1.35 -7.45 16.17
CA GLY A 101 -1.10 -7.78 17.57
C GLY A 101 -1.20 -6.57 18.50
N LYS A 102 -2.32 -5.85 18.45
CA LYS A 102 -2.67 -4.98 19.57
C LYS A 102 -3.39 -5.82 20.62
N SER A 103 -2.66 -6.22 21.65
CA SER A 103 -3.21 -6.44 22.99
C SER A 103 -3.75 -5.13 23.55
#